data_AF-A0A0G0LY39-F1
#
_entry.id   AF-A0A0G0LY39-F1
#
_cell.length_a   1.000
_cell.length_b   1.000
_cell.length_c   1.000
_cell.angle_alpha   90.00
_cell.angle_beta   90.00
_cell.angle_gamma   90.00
#
_symmetry.space_group_name_H-M   'P 1'
#
loop_
_entity.id
_entity.type
_entity.pdbx_description
1 polymer ?
#
loop_
_entity_poly.entity_id
_entity_poly.type
_entity_poly.pdbx_seq_one_letter_code
_entity_poly.pdbx_strand_id
1 'polypeptide(L)'
;MIKKLLTFSRINFKIFLFLFLLLASLGIYYASTTSAAVTDVPVGSQNISLNKRSWASSRVYNHVPGNAFDRKNETRWNSANADRQWICVNLGATQRVDKVLIDWYPGAHAKTWALQTNPDGTKWITQHVRSNGTGGVEGFDLPSGTMAKYVCLWGLERSNVNAGFGIREIGVWQYGTGSASPTNVSTPTATPTPIATKTPTPTPTPASERTSDGKPIPYNPFN
;
A
#
# COMPACT_ATOMS: atom_id res chain seq x y z
N MET A 1 51.72 36.51 21.64
CA MET A 1 50.42 35.82 21.48
C MET A 1 50.40 35.18 20.09
N ILE A 2 50.57 33.84 19.99
CA ILE A 2 49.47 32.89 19.66
C ILE A 2 48.92 33.21 18.25
N LYS A 3 49.19 32.51 17.14
CA LYS A 3 49.19 31.05 16.85
C LYS A 3 49.87 30.81 15.49
N LYS A 4 50.80 29.85 15.41
CA LYS A 4 50.70 28.57 14.65
C LYS A 4 50.29 28.74 13.18
N LEU A 5 51.25 28.61 12.25
CA LEU A 5 51.70 27.34 11.66
C LEU A 5 50.59 26.67 10.84
N LEU A 6 50.64 26.84 9.51
CA LEU A 6 50.07 25.88 8.56
C LEU A 6 50.96 25.87 7.31
N THR A 7 52.08 25.19 7.44
CA THR A 7 52.79 24.60 6.30
C THR A 7 51.85 23.59 5.67
N PHE A 8 51.20 23.95 4.56
CA PHE A 8 50.35 23.01 3.84
C PHE A 8 51.25 21.97 3.13
N SER A 9 51.16 20.74 3.63
CA SER A 9 51.79 19.56 3.04
C SER A 9 51.37 19.39 1.57
N ARG A 10 52.36 19.19 0.70
CA ARG A 10 52.22 18.90 -0.75
C ARG A 10 51.44 17.61 -1.08
N ILE A 11 50.87 16.94 -0.08
CA ILE A 11 50.14 15.67 -0.21
C ILE A 11 48.67 15.85 -0.63
N ASN A 12 48.09 17.05 -0.49
CA ASN A 12 46.64 17.24 -0.72
C ASN A 12 46.23 17.63 -2.15
N PHE A 13 47.17 17.79 -3.09
CA PHE A 13 46.80 18.20 -4.47
C PHE A 13 46.37 17.02 -5.36
N LYS A 14 46.78 15.78 -5.04
CA LYS A 14 46.36 14.60 -5.81
C LYS A 14 44.98 14.06 -5.41
N ILE A 15 44.46 14.44 -4.25
CA ILE A 15 43.12 14.03 -3.81
C ILE A 15 42.03 14.94 -4.41
N PHE A 16 42.39 16.15 -4.85
CA PHE A 16 41.42 17.10 -5.40
C PHE A 16 41.17 16.94 -6.91
N LEU A 17 41.96 16.13 -7.61
CA LEU A 17 41.74 15.78 -9.04
C LEU A 17 41.14 14.38 -9.23
N PHE A 18 40.48 13.84 -8.20
CA PHE A 18 39.65 12.64 -8.28
C PHE A 18 38.25 12.84 -7.68
N LEU A 19 37.83 14.11 -7.53
CA LEU A 19 36.49 14.47 -7.04
C LEU A 19 35.67 15.25 -8.08
N PHE A 20 36.05 15.16 -9.36
CA PHE A 20 35.34 15.83 -10.45
C PHE A 20 35.06 14.94 -11.67
N LEU A 21 35.01 13.62 -11.47
CA LEU A 21 34.60 12.63 -12.48
C LEU A 21 33.78 11.49 -11.85
N LEU A 22 32.84 11.81 -10.96
CA LEU A 22 31.83 10.85 -10.49
C LEU A 22 30.46 11.51 -10.26
N LEU A 23 30.10 12.50 -11.08
CA LEU A 23 28.73 13.02 -11.17
C LEU A 23 27.99 12.52 -12.42
N ALA A 24 28.56 11.55 -13.13
CA ALA A 24 27.85 10.81 -14.17
C ALA A 24 27.50 9.42 -13.62
N SER A 25 26.21 9.12 -13.58
CA SER A 25 25.59 7.84 -13.20
C SER A 25 25.33 7.55 -11.71
N LEU A 26 24.57 8.41 -11.03
CA LEU A 26 23.46 7.85 -10.24
C LEU A 26 22.18 7.99 -11.06
N GLY A 27 22.11 7.21 -12.14
CA GLY A 27 20.81 6.76 -12.62
C GLY A 27 20.23 5.90 -11.51
N ILE A 28 19.41 6.48 -10.65
CA ILE A 28 18.61 5.72 -9.70
C ILE A 28 17.62 4.93 -10.56
N TYR A 29 17.97 3.67 -10.85
CA TYR A 29 17.05 2.72 -11.43
C TYR A 29 16.06 2.33 -10.34
N TYR A 30 14.95 3.05 -10.26
CA TYR A 30 13.75 2.46 -9.70
C TYR A 30 13.35 1.34 -10.66
N ALA A 31 13.62 0.10 -10.31
CA ALA A 31 12.94 -1.02 -10.93
C ALA A 31 11.47 -0.93 -10.49
N SER A 32 10.68 -0.15 -11.22
CA SER A 32 9.22 -0.24 -11.15
C SER A 32 8.85 -1.61 -11.70
N THR A 33 8.62 -2.57 -10.80
CA THR A 33 7.89 -3.77 -11.16
C THR A 33 6.46 -3.35 -11.44
N THR A 34 6.14 -3.16 -12.72
CA THR A 34 4.76 -3.08 -13.16
C THR A 34 4.15 -4.45 -12.95
N SER A 35 3.60 -4.69 -11.76
CA SER A 35 2.65 -5.78 -11.56
C SER A 35 1.45 -5.42 -12.41
N ALA A 36 1.25 -6.16 -13.51
CA ALA A 36 -0.02 -6.15 -14.24
C ALA A 36 -1.13 -6.40 -13.22
N ALA A 37 -2.21 -5.63 -13.27
CA ALA A 37 -3.37 -5.88 -12.41
C ALA A 37 -3.90 -7.28 -12.74
N VAL A 38 -3.56 -8.26 -11.90
CA VAL A 38 -4.13 -9.61 -12.00
C VAL A 38 -5.56 -9.48 -11.50
N THR A 39 -6.48 -9.20 -12.42
CA THR A 39 -7.92 -9.11 -12.12
C THR A 39 -8.59 -10.47 -12.10
N ASP A 40 -7.89 -11.51 -12.51
CA ASP A 40 -8.41 -12.87 -12.51
C ASP A 40 -8.55 -13.39 -11.06
N VAL A 41 -9.67 -14.07 -10.83
CA VAL A 41 -10.01 -14.68 -9.56
C VAL A 41 -10.32 -16.14 -9.85
N PRO A 42 -9.56 -17.09 -9.28
CA PRO A 42 -9.77 -18.51 -9.56
C PRO A 42 -11.21 -18.95 -9.31
N VAL A 43 -11.69 -19.86 -10.16
CA VAL A 43 -13.00 -20.50 -9.99
C VAL A 43 -13.08 -21.14 -8.60
N GLY A 44 -14.21 -20.95 -7.92
CA GLY A 44 -14.41 -21.42 -6.56
C GLY A 44 -13.91 -20.48 -5.46
N SER A 45 -13.35 -19.32 -5.82
CA SER A 45 -13.05 -18.26 -4.85
C SER A 45 -14.33 -17.58 -4.33
N GLN A 46 -14.30 -17.15 -3.08
CA GLN A 46 -15.39 -16.44 -2.41
C GLN A 46 -15.02 -14.97 -2.19
N ASN A 47 -15.92 -14.05 -2.54
CA ASN A 47 -15.81 -12.66 -2.10
C ASN A 47 -16.34 -12.54 -0.66
N ILE A 48 -15.43 -12.40 0.30
CA ILE A 48 -15.70 -12.38 1.73
C ILE A 48 -15.95 -10.97 2.28
N SER A 49 -15.78 -9.91 1.47
CA SER A 49 -16.18 -8.53 1.83
C SER A 49 -17.61 -8.18 1.43
N LEU A 50 -18.27 -9.00 0.62
CA LEU A 50 -19.63 -8.72 0.10
C LEU A 50 -20.64 -8.48 1.24
N ASN A 51 -21.32 -7.34 1.18
CA ASN A 51 -22.33 -6.85 2.12
C ASN A 51 -21.84 -6.78 3.59
N LYS A 52 -20.53 -6.73 3.80
CA LYS A 52 -19.95 -6.60 5.14
C LYS A 52 -20.01 -5.16 5.63
N ARG A 53 -20.00 -5.00 6.96
CA ARG A 53 -20.00 -3.68 7.59
C ARG A 53 -18.72 -2.94 7.23
N SER A 54 -18.86 -1.72 6.72
CA SER A 54 -17.75 -0.86 6.35
C SER A 54 -17.84 0.53 6.99
N TRP A 55 -16.72 1.23 7.05
CA TRP A 55 -16.61 2.60 7.51
C TRP A 55 -15.43 3.27 6.80
N ALA A 56 -15.39 4.60 6.82
CA ALA A 56 -14.40 5.38 6.08
C ALA A 56 -14.07 6.68 6.83
N SER A 57 -13.01 7.34 6.40
CA SER A 57 -12.62 8.67 6.90
C SER A 57 -13.68 9.74 6.64
N SER A 58 -14.39 9.63 5.51
CA SER A 58 -15.42 10.58 5.10
C SER A 58 -16.38 9.97 4.07
N ARG A 59 -17.42 10.72 3.72
CA ARG A 59 -18.32 10.45 2.60
C ARG A 59 -18.89 11.75 2.06
N VAL A 60 -19.27 11.77 0.80
CA VAL A 60 -20.09 12.85 0.22
C VAL A 60 -21.46 12.32 -0.21
N TYR A 61 -22.51 13.08 0.09
CA TYR A 61 -23.90 12.74 -0.25
C TYR A 61 -24.29 11.31 0.20
N ASN A 62 -24.91 10.54 -0.70
CA ASN A 62 -25.33 9.15 -0.51
C ASN A 62 -24.27 8.12 -0.93
N HIS A 63 -23.04 8.54 -1.22
CA HIS A 63 -21.93 7.65 -1.57
C HIS A 63 -21.27 7.06 -0.32
N VAL A 64 -22.03 6.26 0.42
CA VAL A 64 -21.63 5.67 1.70
C VAL A 64 -20.60 4.54 1.53
N PRO A 65 -19.80 4.20 2.56
CA PRO A 65 -18.79 3.14 2.47
C PRO A 65 -19.35 1.77 2.08
N GLY A 66 -20.62 1.46 2.40
CA GLY A 66 -21.25 0.18 2.06
C GLY A 66 -21.37 -0.07 0.56
N ASN A 67 -21.49 1.00 -0.23
CA ASN A 67 -21.59 0.94 -1.69
C ASN A 67 -20.33 0.37 -2.35
N ALA A 68 -19.17 0.39 -1.67
CA ALA A 68 -17.94 -0.21 -2.21
C ALA A 68 -17.88 -1.74 -2.01
N PHE A 69 -18.92 -2.34 -1.43
CA PHE A 69 -18.91 -3.76 -1.05
C PHE A 69 -20.26 -4.43 -1.34
N ASP A 70 -21.08 -3.88 -2.25
CA ASP A 70 -22.45 -4.34 -2.50
C ASP A 70 -22.64 -5.05 -3.85
N ARG A 71 -21.58 -5.12 -4.67
CA ARG A 71 -21.56 -5.73 -6.01
C ARG A 71 -22.52 -5.03 -6.99
N LYS A 72 -22.68 -3.72 -6.88
CA LYS A 72 -23.52 -2.90 -7.75
C LYS A 72 -22.69 -1.83 -8.43
N ASN A 73 -22.44 -2.05 -9.72
CA ASN A 73 -21.60 -1.17 -10.54
C ASN A 73 -22.15 0.27 -10.68
N GLU A 74 -23.44 0.47 -10.42
CA GLU A 74 -24.09 1.78 -10.41
C GLU A 74 -23.87 2.58 -9.12
N THR A 75 -23.38 1.95 -8.05
CA THR A 75 -23.10 2.62 -6.78
C THR A 75 -21.60 2.83 -6.57
N ARG A 76 -21.26 3.70 -5.62
CA ARG A 76 -19.87 3.93 -5.19
C ARG A 76 -19.82 4.48 -3.78
N TRP A 77 -18.73 4.22 -3.07
CA TRP A 77 -18.26 5.12 -2.03
C TRP A 77 -17.57 6.32 -2.69
N ASN A 78 -17.66 7.50 -2.07
CA ASN A 78 -16.91 8.67 -2.49
C ASN A 78 -16.49 9.48 -1.27
N SER A 79 -15.20 9.75 -1.13
CA SER A 79 -14.66 10.57 -0.05
C SER A 79 -14.93 12.06 -0.25
N ALA A 80 -14.63 12.87 0.77
CA ALA A 80 -14.40 14.29 0.58
C ALA A 80 -13.27 14.56 -0.43
N ASN A 81 -13.26 15.76 -1.02
CA ASN A 81 -12.23 16.24 -1.96
C ASN A 81 -10.93 16.60 -1.21
N ALA A 82 -10.32 15.61 -0.58
CA ALA A 82 -9.10 15.74 0.21
C ALA A 82 -8.23 14.48 0.06
N ASP A 83 -6.93 14.68 0.19
CA ASP A 83 -5.95 13.61 0.29
C ASP A 83 -6.09 12.85 1.63
N ARG A 84 -5.34 11.75 1.78
CA ARG A 84 -5.29 10.93 3.02
C ARG A 84 -6.68 10.51 3.52
N GLN A 85 -7.44 9.88 2.63
CA GLN A 85 -8.74 9.29 2.95
C GLN A 85 -8.61 7.78 2.97
N TRP A 86 -9.52 7.11 3.65
CA TRP A 86 -9.48 5.65 3.75
C TRP A 86 -10.87 5.07 3.85
N ILE A 87 -10.97 3.81 3.45
CA ILE A 87 -12.16 2.97 3.59
C ILE A 87 -11.76 1.60 4.13
N CYS A 88 -12.60 1.06 5.00
CA CYS A 88 -12.38 -0.16 5.73
C CYS A 88 -13.60 -1.07 5.69
N VAL A 89 -13.36 -2.38 5.74
CA VAL A 89 -14.40 -3.41 5.88
C VAL A 89 -14.08 -4.36 7.03
N ASN A 90 -15.12 -4.74 7.78
CA ASN A 90 -15.07 -5.79 8.81
C ASN A 90 -15.64 -7.08 8.24
N LEU A 91 -14.79 -8.07 8.01
CA LEU A 91 -15.14 -9.35 7.41
C LEU A 91 -16.01 -10.22 8.35
N GLY A 92 -16.15 -9.83 9.62
CA GLY A 92 -16.98 -10.46 10.64
C GLY A 92 -16.18 -11.40 11.56
N ALA A 93 -15.24 -12.15 10.99
CA ALA A 93 -14.30 -13.01 11.70
C ALA A 93 -12.92 -12.94 11.02
N THR A 94 -11.88 -13.30 11.77
CA THR A 94 -10.53 -13.48 11.23
C THR A 94 -10.51 -14.66 10.27
N GLN A 95 -10.12 -14.41 9.03
CA GLN A 95 -10.13 -15.40 7.96
C GLN A 95 -8.98 -15.15 6.98
N ARG A 96 -8.64 -16.18 6.21
CA ARG A 96 -7.62 -16.10 5.17
C ARG A 96 -8.08 -15.19 4.05
N VAL A 97 -7.21 -14.28 3.60
CA VAL A 97 -7.41 -13.41 2.45
C VAL A 97 -6.28 -13.66 1.46
N ASP A 98 -6.64 -13.93 0.21
CA ASP A 98 -5.69 -14.29 -0.83
C ASP A 98 -5.51 -13.17 -1.87
N LYS A 99 -6.57 -12.42 -2.18
CA LYS A 99 -6.52 -11.33 -3.16
C LYS A 99 -7.45 -10.17 -2.78
N VAL A 100 -7.07 -8.95 -3.16
CA VAL A 100 -7.96 -7.79 -3.17
C VAL A 100 -8.07 -7.21 -4.56
N LEU A 101 -9.29 -6.96 -5.02
CA LEU A 101 -9.61 -6.21 -6.23
C LEU A 101 -10.24 -4.87 -5.84
N ILE A 102 -9.84 -3.80 -6.51
CA ILE A 102 -10.37 -2.45 -6.33
C ILE A 102 -10.87 -1.97 -7.69
N ASP A 103 -12.13 -1.58 -7.76
CA ASP A 103 -12.72 -0.97 -8.95
C ASP A 103 -12.96 0.52 -8.71
N TRP A 104 -12.07 1.36 -9.24
CA TRP A 104 -12.11 2.80 -9.08
C TRP A 104 -13.18 3.44 -9.98
N TYR A 105 -13.86 4.47 -9.46
CA TYR A 105 -14.73 5.32 -10.26
C TYR A 105 -13.89 6.19 -11.22
N PRO A 106 -14.32 6.41 -12.48
CA PRO A 106 -13.49 7.04 -13.49
C PRO A 106 -13.18 8.48 -13.08
N GLY A 107 -11.90 8.87 -13.14
CA GLY A 107 -11.42 10.21 -12.77
C GLY A 107 -11.34 10.50 -11.26
N ALA A 108 -11.64 9.53 -10.39
CA ALA A 108 -11.62 9.67 -8.94
C ALA A 108 -10.81 8.56 -8.25
N HIS A 109 -9.59 8.29 -8.71
CA HIS A 109 -8.74 7.23 -8.17
C HIS A 109 -7.58 7.78 -7.34
N ALA A 110 -6.92 6.90 -6.58
CA ALA A 110 -5.68 7.22 -5.90
C ALA A 110 -4.47 6.95 -6.80
N LYS A 111 -3.55 7.91 -6.90
CA LYS A 111 -2.20 7.68 -7.47
C LYS A 111 -1.32 6.94 -6.47
N THR A 112 -1.36 7.40 -5.22
CA THR A 112 -0.60 6.79 -4.13
C THR A 112 -1.59 6.23 -3.12
N TRP A 113 -1.49 4.94 -2.82
CA TRP A 113 -2.35 4.26 -1.85
C TRP A 113 -1.67 3.06 -1.19
N ALA A 114 -2.19 2.63 -0.04
CA ALA A 114 -1.74 1.43 0.66
C ALA A 114 -2.92 0.51 1.01
N LEU A 115 -2.71 -0.80 0.91
CA LEU A 115 -3.64 -1.82 1.37
C LEU A 115 -3.13 -2.39 2.70
N GLN A 116 -4.02 -2.44 3.70
CA GLN A 116 -3.70 -2.90 5.04
C GLN A 116 -4.68 -3.96 5.53
N THR A 117 -4.17 -4.89 6.34
CA THR A 117 -4.98 -5.88 7.06
C THR A 117 -4.82 -5.72 8.57
N ASN A 118 -5.85 -6.12 9.30
CA ASN A 118 -5.82 -6.19 10.76
C ASN A 118 -6.55 -7.46 11.22
N PRO A 119 -5.83 -8.50 11.68
CA PRO A 119 -6.42 -9.78 12.03
C PRO A 119 -7.21 -9.78 13.33
N ASP A 120 -6.91 -8.89 14.28
CA ASP A 120 -7.41 -8.96 15.67
C ASP A 120 -8.07 -7.66 16.18
N GLY A 121 -8.03 -6.59 15.39
CA GLY A 121 -8.52 -5.26 15.76
C GLY A 121 -7.54 -4.43 16.59
N THR A 122 -6.28 -4.86 16.70
CA THR A 122 -5.25 -4.18 17.50
C THR A 122 -4.17 -3.55 16.63
N LYS A 123 -3.69 -4.29 15.61
CA LYS A 123 -2.56 -3.86 14.78
C LYS A 123 -2.85 -3.97 13.29
N TRP A 124 -2.50 -2.90 12.58
CA TRP A 124 -2.52 -2.86 11.12
C TRP A 124 -1.19 -3.33 10.54
N ILE A 125 -1.27 -4.08 9.45
CA ILE A 125 -0.14 -4.60 8.68
C ILE A 125 -0.32 -4.11 7.25
N THR A 126 0.67 -3.37 6.73
CA THR A 126 0.67 -2.94 5.32
C THR A 126 1.06 -4.12 4.45
N GLN A 127 0.15 -4.51 3.56
CA GLN A 127 0.35 -5.62 2.62
C GLN A 127 0.85 -5.13 1.26
N HIS A 128 0.41 -3.95 0.84
CA HIS A 128 0.78 -3.39 -0.46
C HIS A 128 0.86 -1.86 -0.39
N VAL A 129 1.77 -1.31 -1.20
CA VAL A 129 1.88 0.12 -1.46
C VAL A 129 1.94 0.32 -2.97
N ARG A 130 1.13 1.24 -3.48
CA ARG A 130 1.14 1.68 -4.86
C ARG A 130 1.44 3.18 -4.91
N SER A 131 2.35 3.60 -5.78
CA SER A 131 2.71 5.02 -5.98
C SER A 131 2.38 5.55 -7.38
N ASN A 132 1.85 4.69 -8.25
CA ASN A 132 1.47 4.98 -9.63
C ASN A 132 0.15 4.25 -9.99
N GLY A 133 -0.86 4.43 -9.15
CA GLY A 133 -2.22 3.99 -9.41
C GLY A 133 -2.75 4.62 -10.69
N THR A 134 -3.37 3.80 -11.53
CA THR A 134 -3.90 4.15 -12.85
C THR A 134 -5.42 4.28 -12.85
N GLY A 135 -6.08 3.84 -11.78
CA GLY A 135 -7.54 3.72 -11.72
C GLY A 135 -8.03 2.51 -12.51
N GLY A 136 -9.33 2.49 -12.85
CA GLY A 136 -9.97 1.28 -13.39
C GLY A 136 -10.01 0.16 -12.36
N VAL A 137 -9.89 -1.09 -12.82
CA VAL A 137 -9.78 -2.24 -11.93
C VAL A 137 -8.30 -2.53 -11.63
N GLU A 138 -7.94 -2.52 -10.37
CA GLU A 138 -6.61 -2.84 -9.87
C GLU A 138 -6.68 -4.06 -8.93
N GLY A 139 -5.79 -5.04 -9.12
CA GLY A 139 -5.82 -6.31 -8.39
C GLY A 139 -4.47 -6.68 -7.78
N PHE A 140 -4.50 -7.26 -6.58
CA PHE A 140 -3.33 -7.54 -5.75
C PHE A 140 -3.45 -8.87 -5.02
N ASP A 141 -2.50 -9.76 -5.26
CA ASP A 141 -2.32 -10.96 -4.46
C ASP A 141 -1.66 -10.61 -3.12
N LEU A 142 -2.17 -11.22 -2.04
CA LEU A 142 -1.59 -11.12 -0.71
C LEU A 142 -0.62 -12.28 -0.46
N PRO A 143 0.36 -12.10 0.45
CA PRO A 143 1.21 -13.20 0.88
C PRO A 143 0.37 -14.40 1.34
N SER A 144 0.80 -15.61 0.99
CA SER A 144 0.12 -16.84 1.39
C SER A 144 -0.04 -16.90 2.92
N GLY A 145 -1.25 -17.29 3.37
CA GLY A 145 -1.58 -17.37 4.79
C GLY A 145 -1.93 -16.03 5.44
N THR A 146 -2.09 -14.94 4.67
CA THR A 146 -2.53 -13.65 5.22
C THR A 146 -3.90 -13.80 5.90
N MET A 147 -3.97 -13.41 7.16
CA MET A 147 -5.19 -13.41 7.97
C MET A 147 -5.68 -11.98 8.18
N ALA A 148 -6.99 -11.77 8.07
CA ALA A 148 -7.61 -10.48 8.33
C ALA A 148 -9.00 -10.64 8.95
N LYS A 149 -9.33 -9.77 9.91
CA LYS A 149 -10.70 -9.46 10.31
C LYS A 149 -11.15 -8.14 9.70
N TYR A 150 -10.21 -7.21 9.55
CA TYR A 150 -10.43 -5.94 8.87
C TYR A 150 -9.46 -5.78 7.71
N VAL A 151 -9.94 -5.19 6.62
CA VAL A 151 -9.14 -4.80 5.46
C VAL A 151 -9.43 -3.34 5.18
N CYS A 152 -8.38 -2.54 4.94
CA CYS A 152 -8.53 -1.13 4.62
C CYS A 152 -7.67 -0.71 3.45
N LEU A 153 -8.21 0.20 2.65
CA LEU A 153 -7.51 0.91 1.60
C LEU A 153 -7.29 2.35 2.05
N TRP A 154 -6.03 2.79 2.02
CA TRP A 154 -5.61 4.14 2.38
C TRP A 154 -5.21 4.90 1.12
N GLY A 155 -6.06 5.80 0.65
CA GLY A 155 -5.76 6.70 -0.46
C GLY A 155 -4.99 7.93 0.02
N LEU A 156 -3.75 8.09 -0.42
CA LEU A 156 -2.84 9.14 0.05
C LEU A 156 -2.90 10.36 -0.84
N GLU A 157 -2.83 10.13 -2.14
CA GLU A 157 -2.74 11.19 -3.13
C GLU A 157 -3.76 10.93 -4.23
N ARG A 158 -4.62 11.92 -4.46
CA ARG A 158 -5.67 11.84 -5.48
C ARG A 158 -5.11 12.03 -6.88
N SER A 159 -5.67 11.33 -7.85
CA SER A 159 -5.37 11.53 -9.27
C SER A 159 -5.89 12.86 -9.80
N ASN A 160 -6.95 13.38 -9.18
CA ASN A 160 -7.62 14.61 -9.57
C ASN A 160 -7.90 15.45 -8.31
N VAL A 161 -7.30 16.64 -8.22
CA VAL A 161 -7.43 17.53 -7.06
C VAL A 161 -8.85 18.06 -6.85
N ASN A 162 -9.71 17.99 -7.87
CA ASN A 162 -11.11 18.44 -7.84
C ASN A 162 -12.12 17.33 -7.50
N ALA A 163 -11.65 16.08 -7.36
CA ALA A 163 -12.48 14.94 -6.97
C ALA A 163 -11.92 14.30 -5.70
N GLY A 164 -12.74 13.57 -4.93
CA GLY A 164 -12.27 12.66 -3.88
C GLY A 164 -11.79 11.33 -4.46
N PHE A 165 -11.69 10.32 -3.61
CA PHE A 165 -11.55 8.93 -4.01
C PHE A 165 -12.95 8.33 -4.17
N GLY A 166 -13.27 7.91 -5.38
CA GLY A 166 -14.49 7.19 -5.73
C GLY A 166 -14.19 5.72 -6.00
N ILE A 167 -14.88 4.82 -5.33
CA ILE A 167 -14.68 3.37 -5.47
C ILE A 167 -16.03 2.71 -5.69
N ARG A 168 -16.20 2.04 -6.83
CA ARG A 168 -17.38 1.23 -7.14
C ARG A 168 -17.38 -0.04 -6.32
N GLU A 169 -16.28 -0.78 -6.33
CA GLU A 169 -16.19 -2.08 -5.64
C GLU A 169 -14.82 -2.32 -5.01
N ILE A 170 -14.81 -3.03 -3.89
CA ILE A 170 -13.64 -3.67 -3.30
C ILE A 170 -14.00 -5.13 -3.00
N GLY A 171 -13.45 -6.03 -3.80
CA GLY A 171 -13.56 -7.47 -3.58
C GLY A 171 -12.39 -7.95 -2.73
N VAL A 172 -12.68 -8.49 -1.54
CA VAL A 172 -11.71 -9.22 -0.72
C VAL A 172 -11.98 -10.70 -0.93
N TRP A 173 -11.02 -11.42 -1.51
CA TRP A 173 -11.21 -12.77 -2.01
C TRP A 173 -10.45 -13.80 -1.18
N GLN A 174 -11.14 -14.90 -0.90
CA GLN A 174 -10.56 -16.13 -0.38
C GLN A 174 -10.67 -17.21 -1.47
N TYR A 175 -9.55 -17.83 -1.82
CA TYR A 175 -9.48 -18.88 -2.82
C TYR A 175 -10.04 -20.22 -2.30
N GLY A 176 -10.55 -21.05 -3.20
CA GLY A 176 -11.00 -22.40 -2.86
C GLY A 176 -9.86 -23.28 -2.37
N THR A 177 -10.17 -24.29 -1.54
CA THR A 177 -9.20 -25.32 -1.14
C THR A 177 -8.74 -26.08 -2.39
N GLY A 178 -7.48 -25.91 -2.79
CA GLY A 178 -6.90 -26.51 -4.01
C GLY A 178 -6.51 -25.49 -5.10
N SER A 179 -6.96 -24.24 -5.00
CA SER A 179 -6.36 -23.14 -5.76
C SER A 179 -5.06 -22.73 -5.09
N ALA A 180 -3.94 -23.27 -5.59
CA ALA A 180 -2.66 -22.64 -5.32
C ALA A 180 -2.73 -21.19 -5.82
N SER A 181 -2.32 -20.23 -4.99
CA SER A 181 -1.94 -18.90 -5.47
C SER A 181 -1.00 -19.10 -6.65
N PRO A 182 -1.13 -18.37 -7.79
CA PRO A 182 -0.15 -18.49 -8.85
C PRO A 182 1.24 -18.23 -8.24
N THR A 183 2.09 -19.25 -8.29
CA THR A 183 3.47 -19.16 -7.87
C THR A 183 4.13 -18.15 -8.80
N ASN A 184 4.45 -16.95 -8.31
CA ASN A 184 5.38 -16.09 -9.04
C ASN A 184 6.71 -16.86 -9.15
N VAL A 185 6.95 -17.46 -10.31
CA VAL A 185 8.25 -18.05 -10.66
C VAL A 185 9.19 -16.88 -10.95
N SER A 186 9.81 -16.35 -9.90
CA SER A 186 11.03 -15.58 -10.03
C SER A 186 12.19 -16.49 -9.60
N THR A 187 12.94 -16.97 -10.60
CA THR A 187 14.23 -17.63 -10.42
C THR A 187 15.13 -16.73 -9.56
N PRO A 188 15.68 -17.20 -8.41
CA PRO A 188 16.62 -16.40 -7.65
C PRO A 188 17.97 -16.38 -8.38
N THR A 189 18.33 -15.25 -8.99
CA THR A 189 19.74 -14.99 -9.31
C THR A 189 20.46 -14.69 -8.00
N ALA A 190 21.55 -15.43 -7.73
CA ALA A 190 22.31 -15.32 -6.48
C ALA A 190 22.68 -13.85 -6.17
N THR A 191 22.25 -13.39 -5.00
CA THR A 191 22.59 -12.09 -4.44
C THR A 191 24.02 -12.15 -3.88
N PRO A 192 24.92 -11.19 -4.17
CA PRO A 192 26.20 -11.12 -3.47
C PRO A 192 25.95 -10.86 -1.97
N THR A 193 26.65 -11.60 -1.12
CA THR A 193 26.56 -11.52 0.35
C THR A 193 26.70 -10.07 0.84
N PRO A 194 25.70 -9.48 1.51
CA PRO A 194 25.83 -8.13 2.06
C PRO A 194 26.83 -8.12 3.23
N ILE A 195 27.76 -7.17 3.22
CA ILE A 195 28.60 -6.87 4.38
C ILE A 195 27.69 -6.36 5.50
N ALA A 196 27.78 -6.97 6.68
CA ALA A 196 26.96 -6.67 7.85
C ALA A 196 27.04 -5.17 8.22
N THR A 197 25.98 -4.44 7.87
CA THR A 197 25.71 -3.09 8.37
C THR A 197 24.73 -3.23 9.52
N LYS A 198 24.98 -2.51 10.64
CA LYS A 198 24.20 -2.61 11.87
C LYS A 198 22.70 -2.51 11.58
N THR A 199 21.94 -3.53 11.97
CA THR A 199 20.49 -3.61 11.86
C THR A 199 19.84 -2.37 12.49
N PRO A 200 19.03 -1.58 11.75
CA PRO A 200 18.20 -0.57 12.39
C PRO A 200 17.20 -1.28 13.31
N THR A 201 17.12 -0.85 14.56
CA THR A 201 16.14 -1.34 15.54
C THR A 201 14.74 -1.22 14.94
N PRO A 202 13.89 -2.28 14.99
CA PRO A 202 12.53 -2.18 14.49
C PRO A 202 11.77 -1.09 15.25
N THR A 203 11.36 -0.03 14.56
CA THR A 203 10.46 0.98 15.12
C THR A 203 9.14 0.30 15.49
N PRO A 204 8.66 0.42 16.73
CA PRO A 204 7.37 -0.15 17.12
C PRO A 204 6.27 0.44 16.23
N THR A 205 5.58 -0.40 15.46
CA THR A 205 4.37 0.01 14.73
C THR A 205 3.31 0.46 15.74
N PRO A 206 2.70 1.65 15.59
CA PRO A 206 1.69 2.13 16.52
C PRO A 206 0.50 1.17 16.64
N ALA A 207 -0.10 1.12 17.82
CA ALA A 207 -1.42 0.51 18.01
C ALA A 207 -2.46 1.24 17.14
N SER A 208 -3.48 0.52 16.67
CA SER A 208 -4.56 1.14 15.90
C SER A 208 -5.28 2.22 16.71
N GLU A 209 -5.39 3.43 16.15
CA GLU A 209 -6.36 4.42 16.61
C GLU A 209 -7.79 3.89 16.43
N ARG A 210 -8.76 4.52 17.09
CA ARG A 210 -10.16 4.10 17.10
C ARG A 210 -11.07 5.29 16.87
N THR A 211 -12.15 5.08 16.12
CA THR A 211 -13.26 6.04 16.04
C THR A 211 -14.02 6.12 17.37
N SER A 212 -14.90 7.11 17.53
CA SER A 212 -15.75 7.26 18.72
C SER A 212 -16.69 6.07 18.95
N ASP A 213 -17.10 5.37 17.89
CA ASP A 213 -17.87 4.12 17.96
C ASP A 213 -16.98 2.86 18.07
N GLY A 214 -15.69 3.03 18.37
CA GLY A 214 -14.76 1.95 18.71
C GLY A 214 -14.24 1.14 17.53
N LYS A 215 -14.44 1.60 16.28
CA LYS A 215 -13.91 0.94 15.08
C LYS A 215 -12.43 1.29 14.89
N PRO A 216 -11.58 0.32 14.52
CA PRO A 216 -10.18 0.58 14.20
C PRO A 216 -10.01 1.62 13.07
N ILE A 217 -9.10 2.57 13.23
CA ILE A 217 -8.65 3.51 12.19
C ILE A 217 -7.30 2.98 11.68
N PRO A 218 -7.12 2.79 10.36
CA PRO A 218 -5.83 2.40 9.80
C PRO A 218 -4.75 3.43 10.14
N TYR A 219 -3.51 2.98 10.34
CA TYR A 219 -2.41 3.92 10.52
C TYR A 219 -1.97 4.43 9.14
N ASN A 220 -1.57 5.70 9.07
CA ASN A 220 -0.93 6.24 7.87
C ASN A 220 0.49 5.67 7.75
N PRO A 221 0.82 4.83 6.75
CA PRO A 221 2.15 4.23 6.65
C PRO A 221 3.22 5.19 6.10
N PHE A 222 2.88 6.46 5.91
CA PHE A 222 3.76 7.52 5.37
C PHE A 222 3.99 8.67 6.35
N ASN A 223 3.66 8.48 7.63
CA ASN A 223 3.98 9.41 8.71
C ASN A 223 5.24 8.97 9.44
#